data_AF-A0A498QIK8-F1
#
_entry.id   AF-A0A498QIK8-F1
#
_cell.length_a   1.000
_cell.length_b   1.000
_cell.length_c   1.000
_cell.angle_alpha   90.00
_cell.angle_beta   90.00
_cell.angle_gamma   90.00
#
_symmetry.space_group_name_H-M   'P 1'
#
loop_
_entity.id
_entity.type
_entity.pdbx_description
1 polymer ?
#
loop_
_entity_poly.entity_id
_entity_poly.type
_entity_poly.pdbx_seq_one_letter_code
_entity_poly.pdbx_strand_id
1 'polypeptide(L)'
;MTVPINGQCRHCTVPVDSGDTCAFCSGYVPPETASQGLDIAANRVDLLRIDINDVLRELPTDAPLFCVVDIVTALGHLRQASVLIDRVAESLDAEAVER
;
A
#
# COMPACT_ATOMS: atom_id res chain seq x y z
N MET A 1 -30.89 24.03 22.70
CA MET A 1 -30.00 25.07 22.13
C MET A 1 -29.16 24.38 21.07
N THR A 2 -29.51 24.53 19.80
CA THR A 2 -28.83 23.85 18.68
C THR A 2 -27.66 24.71 18.20
N VAL A 3 -26.44 24.18 18.28
CA VAL A 3 -25.24 24.82 17.73
C VAL A 3 -25.36 24.83 16.20
N PRO A 4 -25.08 25.95 15.51
CA PRO A 4 -25.14 26.00 14.05
C PRO A 4 -24.02 25.16 13.44
N ILE A 5 -24.40 24.18 12.60
CA ILE A 5 -23.47 23.34 11.86
C ILE A 5 -22.87 24.18 10.73
N ASN A 6 -21.56 24.41 10.78
CA ASN A 6 -20.84 25.27 9.83
C ASN A 6 -20.20 24.50 8.66
N GLY A 7 -20.25 23.17 8.68
CA GLY A 7 -19.73 22.33 7.60
C GLY A 7 -19.82 20.83 7.89
N GLN A 8 -19.27 20.03 6.98
CA GLN A 8 -19.07 18.59 7.16
C GLN A 8 -17.58 18.29 7.27
N CYS A 9 -17.21 17.36 8.16
CA CYS A 9 -15.86 16.85 8.25
C CYS A 9 -15.40 16.28 6.91
N ARG A 10 -14.22 16.70 6.42
CA ARG A 10 -13.68 16.23 5.13
C ARG A 10 -13.40 14.73 5.04
N HIS A 11 -13.33 14.04 6.18
CA HIS A 11 -12.91 12.64 6.28
C HIS A 11 -14.06 11.66 6.49
N CYS A 12 -15.01 12.00 7.36
CA CYS A 12 -16.09 11.09 7.76
C CYS A 12 -17.49 11.70 7.65
N THR A 13 -17.61 12.86 6.97
CA THR A 13 -18.86 13.57 6.65
C THR A 13 -19.75 13.99 7.83
N VAL A 14 -19.32 13.73 9.08
CA VAL A 14 -20.06 14.19 10.27
C VAL A 14 -20.07 15.72 10.37
N PRO A 15 -21.15 16.32 10.92
CA PRO A 15 -21.22 17.75 11.20
C PRO A 15 -20.01 18.28 11.99
N VAL A 16 -19.56 19.49 11.65
CA VAL A 16 -18.55 20.23 12.41
C VAL A 16 -19.05 21.60 12.81
N ASP A 17 -18.81 21.96 14.08
CA ASP A 17 -19.20 23.25 14.65
C ASP A 17 -18.23 24.37 14.24
N SER A 18 -16.96 24.02 13.98
CA SER A 18 -15.93 24.91 13.42
C SER A 18 -14.76 24.11 12.82
N GLY A 19 -14.09 24.67 11.81
CA GLY A 19 -12.99 24.01 11.08
C GLY A 19 -13.45 22.95 10.07
N ASP A 20 -12.49 22.21 9.49
CA ASP A 20 -12.75 21.27 8.37
C ASP A 20 -12.68 19.79 8.79
N THR A 21 -12.43 19.51 10.07
CA THR A 21 -12.23 18.15 10.60
C THR A 21 -12.83 18.02 12.00
N CYS A 22 -13.58 16.95 12.26
CA CYS A 22 -14.21 16.72 13.57
C CYS A 22 -13.19 16.29 14.64
N ALA A 23 -13.58 16.40 15.92
CA ALA A 23 -12.71 16.08 17.07
C ALA A 23 -12.20 14.62 17.08
N PHE A 24 -12.99 13.68 16.51
CA PHE A 24 -12.53 12.30 16.34
C PHE A 24 -11.44 12.21 15.26
N CYS A 25 -11.73 12.71 14.05
CA CYS A 25 -10.80 12.62 12.92
C CYS A 25 -9.53 13.45 13.10
N SER A 26 -9.54 14.50 13.93
CA SER A 26 -8.34 15.30 14.19
C SER A 26 -7.28 14.57 15.03
N GLY A 27 -7.71 13.61 15.86
CA GLY A 27 -6.83 12.80 16.72
C GLY A 27 -6.75 11.33 16.32
N TYR A 28 -7.46 10.91 15.27
CA TYR A 28 -7.46 9.53 14.82
C TYR A 28 -6.11 9.18 14.20
N VAL A 29 -5.36 8.32 14.90
CA VAL A 29 -4.20 7.62 14.36
C VAL A 29 -4.64 6.18 14.14
N PRO A 30 -4.77 5.72 12.88
CA PRO A 30 -5.07 4.32 12.64
C PRO A 30 -3.97 3.45 13.27
N PRO A 31 -4.32 2.31 13.90
CA PRO A 31 -3.32 1.43 14.48
C PRO A 31 -2.39 0.92 13.37
N GLU A 32 -1.08 1.14 13.50
CA GLU A 32 -0.10 0.51 12.63
C GLU A 32 -0.05 -0.99 12.95
N THR A 33 -0.66 -1.81 12.09
CA THR A 33 -0.62 -3.26 12.23
C THR A 33 0.53 -3.86 11.43
N ALA A 34 0.98 -5.04 11.85
CA ALA A 34 1.97 -5.79 11.08
C ALA A 34 1.43 -6.15 9.67
N SER A 35 0.14 -6.46 9.54
CA SER A 35 -0.52 -6.70 8.24
C SER A 35 -0.46 -5.47 7.33
N GLN A 36 -0.80 -4.29 7.85
CA GLN A 36 -0.69 -3.03 7.09
C GLN A 36 0.74 -2.76 6.63
N GLY A 37 1.73 -3.03 7.49
CA GLY A 37 3.15 -2.91 7.12
C GLY A 37 3.54 -3.84 5.97
N LEU A 38 2.98 -5.06 5.93
CA LEU A 38 3.20 -6.04 4.87
C LEU A 38 2.48 -5.66 3.58
N ASP A 39 1.26 -5.13 3.63
CA ASP A 39 0.54 -4.63 2.45
C ASP A 39 1.32 -3.50 1.76
N ILE A 40 1.85 -2.56 2.56
CA ILE A 40 2.71 -1.48 2.06
C ILE A 40 3.95 -2.06 1.39
N ALA A 41 4.55 -3.11 1.96
CA ALA A 41 5.74 -3.76 1.41
C ALA A 41 5.43 -4.47 0.08
N ALA A 42 4.34 -5.23 0.00
CA ALA A 42 3.92 -5.90 -1.24
C ALA A 42 3.64 -4.90 -2.37
N ASN A 43 2.92 -3.82 -2.06
CA ASN A 43 2.68 -2.75 -3.03
C ASN A 43 3.99 -2.12 -3.54
N ARG A 44 4.99 -1.90 -2.67
CA ARG A 44 6.31 -1.40 -3.09
C ARG A 44 7.04 -2.38 -4.00
N VAL A 45 6.94 -3.69 -3.73
CA VAL A 45 7.50 -4.72 -4.61
C VAL A 45 6.85 -4.67 -5.99
N ASP A 46 5.54 -4.48 -6.06
CA ASP A 46 4.83 -4.38 -7.34
C ASP A 46 5.18 -3.13 -8.13
N LEU A 47 5.34 -1.98 -7.48
CA LEU A 47 5.85 -0.76 -8.11
C LEU A 47 7.26 -0.97 -8.67
N LEU A 48 8.16 -1.56 -7.87
CA LEU A 48 9.52 -1.87 -8.32
C LEU A 48 9.53 -2.82 -9.53
N ARG A 49 8.60 -3.80 -9.57
CA ARG A 49 8.47 -4.69 -10.72
C ARG A 49 8.06 -3.96 -11.99
N ILE A 50 7.18 -2.95 -11.88
CA ILE A 50 6.79 -2.10 -13.01
C ILE A 50 8.02 -1.32 -13.50
N ASP A 51 8.72 -0.64 -12.59
CA ASP A 51 9.91 0.15 -12.93
C ASP A 51 10.99 -0.70 -13.62
N ILE A 52 11.27 -1.90 -13.10
CA ILE A 52 12.24 -2.83 -13.72
C ILE A 52 11.74 -3.35 -15.07
N ASN A 53 10.43 -3.56 -15.25
CA ASN A 53 9.89 -4.00 -16.53
C ASN A 53 10.05 -2.91 -17.61
N ASP A 54 9.88 -1.65 -17.23
CA ASP A 54 10.08 -0.53 -18.15
C ASP A 54 11.57 -0.42 -18.54
N VAL A 55 12.50 -0.53 -17.58
CA VAL A 55 13.94 -0.60 -17.87
C VAL A 55 14.28 -1.78 -18.80
N LEU A 56 13.71 -2.96 -18.55
CA LEU A 56 13.92 -4.15 -19.38
C LEU A 56 13.52 -3.91 -20.85
N ARG A 57 12.44 -3.15 -21.09
CA ARG A 57 11.96 -2.80 -22.45
C ARG A 57 12.85 -1.78 -23.15
N GLU A 58 13.56 -0.96 -22.39
CA GLU A 58 14.44 0.10 -22.88
C GLU A 58 15.89 -0.35 -23.04
N LEU A 59 16.23 -1.59 -22.69
CA LEU A 59 17.58 -2.12 -22.86
C LEU A 59 18.01 -2.04 -24.34
N PRO A 60 19.30 -1.72 -24.59
CA PRO A 60 19.82 -1.66 -25.94
C PRO A 60 19.85 -3.07 -26.56
N THR A 61 19.80 -3.14 -27.88
CA THR A 61 19.72 -4.41 -28.62
C THR A 61 21.00 -5.25 -28.53
N ASP A 62 22.10 -4.67 -28.07
CA ASP A 62 23.39 -5.32 -27.81
C ASP A 62 23.60 -5.66 -26.32
N ALA A 63 22.57 -5.52 -25.48
CA ALA A 63 22.65 -5.92 -24.08
C ALA A 63 23.09 -7.40 -23.93
N PRO A 64 24.03 -7.71 -23.02
CA PRO A 64 24.47 -9.09 -22.82
C PRO A 64 23.30 -9.99 -22.42
N LEU A 65 23.13 -11.12 -23.11
CA LEU A 65 21.99 -12.02 -22.93
C LEU A 65 21.78 -12.43 -21.46
N PHE A 66 22.87 -12.72 -20.74
CA PHE A 66 22.78 -13.12 -19.33
C PHE A 66 22.29 -12.00 -18.42
N CYS A 67 22.60 -10.73 -18.72
CA CYS A 67 22.03 -9.61 -17.96
C CYS A 67 20.50 -9.53 -18.13
N VAL A 68 20.00 -9.77 -19.35
CA VAL A 68 18.55 -9.81 -19.62
C VAL A 68 17.90 -10.97 -18.85
N VAL A 69 18.53 -12.15 -18.86
CA VAL A 69 18.06 -13.34 -18.12
C VAL A 69 18.03 -13.06 -16.61
N ASP A 70 19.05 -12.42 -16.06
CA ASP A 70 19.12 -12.09 -14.63
C ASP A 70 18.00 -11.12 -14.22
N ILE A 71 17.71 -10.11 -15.06
CA ILE A 71 16.61 -9.17 -14.82
C ILE A 71 15.25 -9.90 -14.84
N VAL A 72 15.01 -10.76 -15.84
CA VAL A 72 13.75 -11.53 -15.92
C VAL A 72 13.61 -12.49 -14.73
N THR A 73 14.71 -13.12 -14.30
CA THR A 73 14.76 -13.96 -13.10
C THR A 73 14.40 -13.16 -11.86
N ALA A 74 14.99 -11.97 -11.68
CA ALA A 74 14.71 -11.08 -10.57
C ALA A 74 13.24 -10.64 -10.53
N LEU A 75 12.66 -10.26 -11.68
CA LEU A 75 11.23 -9.95 -11.80
C LEU A 75 10.33 -11.12 -11.37
N GLY A 76 10.73 -12.35 -11.69
CA GLY A 76 10.05 -13.58 -11.24
C GLY A 76 10.08 -13.74 -9.72
N HIS A 77 11.24 -13.57 -9.11
CA HIS A 77 11.38 -13.65 -7.65
C HIS A 77 10.61 -12.55 -6.93
N LEU A 78 10.64 -11.31 -7.44
CA LEU A 78 9.85 -10.20 -6.88
C LEU A 78 8.35 -10.49 -6.93
N ARG A 79 7.85 -11.07 -8.04
CA ARG A 79 6.44 -11.48 -8.13
C ARG A 79 6.08 -12.52 -7.07
N GLN A 80 6.92 -13.53 -6.89
CA GLN A 80 6.69 -14.57 -5.88
C GLN A 80 6.75 -13.99 -4.46
N ALA A 81 7.69 -13.07 -4.20
CA ALA A 81 7.81 -12.38 -2.93
C ALA A 81 6.54 -11.58 -2.61
N SER A 82 6.03 -10.78 -3.55
CA SER A 82 4.79 -10.00 -3.37
C SER A 82 3.62 -10.90 -2.95
N VAL A 83 3.38 -12.00 -3.69
CA VAL A 83 2.31 -12.96 -3.38
C VAL A 83 2.46 -13.62 -2.01
N LEU A 84 3.68 -13.95 -1.59
CA LEU A 84 3.91 -14.55 -0.28
C LEU A 84 3.71 -13.53 0.85
N ILE A 85 4.09 -12.28 0.63
CA ILE A 85 3.89 -11.19 1.60
C ILE A 85 2.39 -10.94 1.79
N ASP A 86 1.62 -10.81 0.70
CA ASP A 86 0.16 -10.62 0.75
C ASP A 86 -0.53 -11.74 1.54
N ARG A 87 -0.17 -13.00 1.28
CA ARG A 87 -0.73 -14.15 2.02
C ARG A 87 -0.45 -14.10 3.51
N VAL A 88 0.73 -13.60 3.91
CA VAL A 88 1.05 -13.44 5.33
C VAL A 88 0.22 -12.31 5.93
N ALA A 89 0.06 -11.19 5.23
CA ALA A 89 -0.80 -10.09 5.66
C ALA A 89 -2.25 -10.57 5.87
N GLU A 90 -2.82 -11.28 4.88
CA GLU A 90 -4.14 -11.89 4.95
C GLU A 90 -4.29 -12.85 6.16
N SER A 91 -3.25 -13.65 6.44
CA SER A 91 -3.26 -14.59 7.57
C SER A 91 -3.28 -13.85 8.92
N LEU A 92 -2.52 -12.76 9.04
CA LEU A 92 -2.48 -11.96 10.26
C LEU A 92 -3.80 -11.23 10.50
N ASP A 93 -4.44 -10.72 9.44
CA ASP A 93 -5.76 -10.08 9.55
C ASP A 93 -6.84 -11.10 9.95
N ALA A 94 -6.82 -12.31 9.38
CA ALA A 94 -7.72 -13.38 9.78
C ALA A 94 -7.58 -13.73 11.27
N GLU A 95 -6.35 -13.92 11.76
CA GLU A 95 -6.08 -14.15 13.19
C GLU A 95 -6.51 -12.98 14.09
N ALA A 96 -6.47 -11.75 13.59
CA ALA A 96 -6.90 -10.57 14.35
C ALA A 96 -8.43 -10.49 14.49
N VAL A 97 -9.18 -10.97 13.50
CA VAL A 97 -10.66 -11.01 13.53
C VAL A 97 -11.19 -12.14 14.42
N GLU A 98 -10.45 -13.25 14.56
CA GLU A 98 -10.85 -14.39 15.40
C GLU A 98 -10.64 -14.17 16.92
N ARG A 99 -9.94 -13.09 17.31
CA ARG A 99 -9.69 -12.71 18.72
C ARG A 99 -10.73 -11.74 19.27
#